data_AF-A0A0S8HLC6-F1
#
_entry.id   AF-A0A0S8HLC6-F1
#
_cell.length_a   1.000
_cell.length_b   1.000
_cell.length_c   1.000
_cell.angle_alpha   90.00
_cell.angle_beta   90.00
_cell.angle_gamma   90.00
#
_symmetry.space_group_name_H-M   'P 1'
#
loop_
_entity.id
_entity.type
_entity.pdbx_description
1 polymer ?
#
loop_
_entity_poly.entity_id
_entity_poly.type
_entity_poly.pdbx_seq_one_letter_code
_entity_poly.pdbx_strand_id
1 'polypeptide(L)'
;MFVYNEHITRIDHNGRMIDYRVYMPLTALTVPVKTSAELTGEIMNVVSIINGNEKNYEGIIRDKQLSSHVLLIKSDGTISEDNVLKRNILSFY
;
A
#
# COMPACT_ATOMS: atom_id res chain seq x y z
N MET A 1 21.78 6.71 -10.15
CA MET A 1 21.12 5.41 -9.91
C MET A 1 19.68 5.56 -10.35
N PHE A 2 19.27 4.93 -11.45
CA PHE A 2 17.87 4.96 -11.90
C PHE A 2 17.09 3.94 -11.09
N VAL A 3 16.12 4.40 -10.30
CA VAL A 3 15.18 3.50 -9.63
C VAL A 3 14.10 3.17 -10.66
N TYR A 4 14.09 1.94 -11.15
CA TYR A 4 12.95 1.44 -11.91
C TYR A 4 11.79 1.29 -10.94
N ASN A 5 10.85 2.23 -10.99
CA ASN A 5 9.60 2.10 -10.25
C ASN A 5 8.64 1.29 -11.09
N GLU A 6 8.09 0.23 -10.52
CA GLU A 6 6.98 -0.47 -11.14
C GLU A 6 5.74 0.40 -11.05
N HIS A 7 5.07 0.56 -12.20
CA HIS A 7 3.85 1.33 -12.34
C HIS A 7 2.75 0.41 -12.89
N ILE A 8 1.61 0.36 -12.22
CA ILE A 8 0.43 -0.38 -12.68
C ILE A 8 -0.71 0.62 -12.81
N THR A 9 -1.32 0.75 -13.98
CA THR A 9 -2.50 1.61 -14.17
C THR A 9 -3.72 0.74 -14.38
N ARG A 10 -4.80 1.02 -13.66
CA ARG A 10 -6.11 0.38 -13.83
C ARG A 10 -7.04 1.29 -14.62
N ILE A 11 -7.62 0.73 -15.67
CA ILE A 11 -8.52 1.44 -16.58
C ILE A 11 -9.84 0.65 -16.64
N ASP A 12 -10.97 1.36 -16.65
CA ASP A 12 -12.30 0.74 -16.80
C ASP A 12 -12.63 0.41 -18.27
N HIS A 13 -13.78 -0.22 -18.50
CA HIS A 13 -14.26 -0.59 -19.84
C HIS A 13 -14.56 0.61 -20.75
N ASN A 14 -14.68 1.82 -20.19
CA ASN A 14 -14.89 3.07 -20.94
C ASN A 14 -13.57 3.81 -21.23
N GLY A 15 -12.43 3.21 -20.89
CA GLY A 15 -11.12 3.85 -21.05
C GLY A 15 -10.80 4.90 -19.97
N ARG A 16 -11.56 4.95 -18.87
CA ARG A 16 -11.31 5.89 -17.76
C ARG A 16 -10.32 5.29 -16.78
N MET A 17 -9.36 6.10 -16.35
CA MET A 17 -8.43 5.71 -15.30
C MET A 17 -9.18 5.56 -13.97
N ILE A 18 -9.04 4.40 -13.33
CA ILE A 18 -9.58 4.10 -12.00
C ILE A 18 -8.55 4.52 -10.95
N ASP A 19 -7.34 4.01 -11.07
CA ASP A 19 -6.20 4.34 -10.22
C ASP A 19 -4.90 4.03 -10.96
N TYR A 20 -3.80 4.57 -10.46
CA TYR A 20 -2.49 4.04 -10.76
C TYR A 20 -1.72 3.77 -9.46
N ARG A 21 -0.96 2.68 -9.47
CA ARG A 21 -0.19 2.18 -8.35
C ARG A 21 1.30 2.29 -8.67
N VAL A 22 2.06 2.76 -7.69
CA VAL A 22 3.51 2.94 -7.82
C VAL A 22 4.20 2.32 -6.63
N TYR A 23 5.24 1.54 -6.88
CA TYR A 23 6.15 1.10 -5.82
C TYR A 23 6.65 2.30 -5.00
N MET A 24 6.59 2.21 -3.68
CA MET A 24 7.02 3.27 -2.78
C MET A 24 8.13 2.75 -1.87
N PRO A 25 9.37 3.26 -1.99
CA PRO A 25 10.41 2.99 -1.02
C PRO A 25 9.96 3.37 0.39
N LEU A 26 10.24 2.54 1.39
CA LEU A 26 9.85 2.79 2.79
C LEU A 26 10.44 4.10 3.33
N THR A 27 11.59 4.52 2.81
CA THR A 27 12.24 5.80 3.14
C THR A 27 11.49 7.02 2.62
N ALA A 28 10.60 6.84 1.64
CA ALA A 28 9.78 7.89 1.05
C ALA A 28 8.37 7.98 1.65
N LEU A 29 8.04 7.14 2.64
CA LEU A 29 6.78 7.23 3.36
C LEU A 29 6.70 8.51 4.19
N THR A 30 5.52 9.10 4.24
CA THR A 30 5.26 10.20 5.16
C THR A 30 5.27 9.69 6.60
N VAL A 31 5.67 10.54 7.54
CA VAL A 31 5.71 10.19 8.97
C VAL A 31 4.38 9.60 9.47
N PRO A 32 3.20 10.18 9.17
CA PRO A 32 1.94 9.62 9.65
C PRO A 32 1.64 8.19 9.14
N VAL A 33 1.93 7.93 7.87
CA VAL A 33 1.69 6.62 7.24
C VAL A 33 2.65 5.58 7.82
N LYS A 34 3.93 5.94 7.91
CA LYS A 34 4.97 5.05 8.46
C LYS A 34 4.66 4.68 9.92
N THR A 35 4.39 5.67 10.76
CA THR A 35 4.06 5.44 12.17
C THR A 35 2.84 4.54 12.33
N SER A 36 1.78 4.79 11.56
CA SER A 36 0.54 4.00 11.67
C SER A 36 0.75 2.55 11.22
N ALA A 37 1.52 2.34 10.16
CA ALA A 37 1.87 0.99 9.69
C ALA A 37 2.77 0.24 10.69
N GLU A 38 3.80 0.89 11.24
CA GLU A 38 4.72 0.28 12.22
C GLU A 38 4.02 -0.11 13.53
N LEU A 39 2.93 0.59 13.91
CA LEU A 39 2.11 0.20 15.06
C LEU A 39 1.36 -1.13 14.86
N THR A 40 1.14 -1.54 13.60
CA THR A 40 0.42 -2.77 13.26
C THR A 40 1.35 -3.96 13.01
N GLY A 41 2.61 -3.73 12.62
CA GLY A 41 3.60 -4.78 12.38
C GLY A 41 4.80 -4.32 11.55
N GLU A 42 5.57 -5.28 11.05
CA GLU A 42 6.70 -5.02 10.15
C GLU A 42 6.19 -4.66 8.75
N ILE A 43 6.61 -3.52 8.21
CA ILE A 43 6.27 -3.12 6.84
C ILE A 43 7.14 -3.89 5.85
N MET A 44 6.54 -4.81 5.10
CA MET A 44 7.24 -5.61 4.10
C MET A 44 7.35 -4.90 2.76
N ASN A 45 6.28 -4.23 2.34
CA ASN A 45 6.21 -3.51 1.08
C ASN A 45 5.11 -2.44 1.15
N VAL A 46 5.26 -1.35 0.40
CA VAL A 46 4.19 -0.34 0.24
C VAL A 46 4.09 0.08 -1.22
N VAL A 47 2.87 0.17 -1.70
CA VAL A 47 2.55 0.86 -2.95
C VAL A 47 1.70 2.08 -2.68
N SER A 48 1.98 3.16 -3.40
CA SER A 48 1.11 4.33 -3.43
C SER A 48 -0.01 4.07 -4.43
N ILE A 49 -1.26 4.28 -4.01
CA ILE A 49 -2.44 4.26 -4.88
C ILE A 49 -2.86 5.70 -5.10
N ILE A 50 -2.88 6.13 -6.35
CA ILE A 50 -3.32 7.48 -6.72
C ILE A 50 -4.58 7.39 -7.56
N ASN A 51 -5.64 8.07 -7.11
CA ASN A 51 -6.93 8.19 -7.78
C ASN A 51 -7.31 9.67 -7.83
N GLY A 52 -7.12 10.31 -8.99
CA GLY A 52 -7.29 11.75 -9.14
C GLY A 52 -6.37 12.52 -8.18
N ASN A 53 -6.98 13.28 -7.25
CA ASN A 53 -6.26 14.06 -6.24
C ASN A 53 -6.04 13.29 -4.92
N GLU A 54 -6.60 12.08 -4.79
CA GLU A 54 -6.44 11.27 -3.59
C GLU A 54 -5.21 10.39 -3.70
N LYS A 55 -4.42 10.37 -2.63
CA LYS A 55 -3.26 9.49 -2.48
C LYS A 55 -3.44 8.64 -1.23
N ASN A 56 -3.58 7.34 -1.44
CA ASN A 56 -3.62 6.33 -0.40
C ASN A 56 -2.41 5.40 -0.54
N TYR A 57 -2.23 4.52 0.44
CA TYR A 57 -1.14 3.57 0.50
C TYR A 57 -1.71 2.19 0.78
N GLU A 58 -1.19 1.19 0.08
CA GLU A 58 -1.46 -0.22 0.34
C GLU A 58 -0.15 -0.83 0.85
N GLY A 59 -0.15 -1.22 2.12
CA GLY A 59 0.99 -1.81 2.80
C GLY A 59 0.80 -3.31 3.02
N ILE A 60 1.82 -4.10 2.73
CA ILE A 60 1.91 -5.49 3.18
C ILE A 60 2.60 -5.47 4.53
N ILE A 61 1.86 -5.83 5.58
CA ILE A 61 2.35 -5.81 6.96
C ILE A 61 2.43 -7.23 7.49
N ARG A 62 3.54 -7.57 8.15
CA ARG A 62 3.72 -8.83 8.86
C ARG A 62 3.54 -8.63 10.36
N ASP A 63 2.64 -9.40 10.96
CA ASP A 63 2.41 -9.39 12.41
C ASP A 63 3.41 -10.25 13.20
N LYS A 64 3.26 -10.27 14.53
CA LYS A 64 4.11 -11.04 15.44
C LYS A 64 3.97 -12.55 15.28
N GLN A 65 2.87 -13.01 14.68
CA GLN A 65 2.61 -14.41 14.35
C GLN A 65 3.15 -14.77 12.96
N LEU A 66 3.94 -13.88 12.34
CA LEU A 66 4.50 -14.02 10.99
C LEU A 66 3.42 -14.08 9.90
N SER A 67 2.20 -13.65 10.20
CA SER A 67 1.11 -13.60 9.22
C SER A 67 1.12 -12.25 8.50
N SER A 68 1.05 -12.30 7.18
CA SER A 68 1.01 -11.11 6.34
C SER A 68 -0.42 -10.71 6.01
N HIS A 69 -0.72 -9.42 6.12
CA HIS A 69 -2.01 -8.83 5.80
C HIS A 69 -1.82 -7.54 5.01
N VAL A 70 -2.87 -7.17 4.27
CA VAL A 70 -2.90 -5.91 3.50
C VAL A 70 -3.57 -4.83 4.36
N LEU A 71 -2.94 -3.67 4.47
CA LEU A 71 -3.52 -2.47 5.07
C LEU A 71 -3.68 -1.39 4.02
N LEU A 72 -4.87 -0.77 3.99
CA LEU A 72 -5.07 0.51 3.32
C LEU A 72 -4.92 1.65 4.33
N ILE A 73 -4.02 2.56 4.01
CA ILE A 73 -3.65 3.70 4.85
C ILE A 73 -3.85 4.98 4.03
N LYS A 74 -4.59 5.93 4.58
CA LYS A 74 -4.77 7.26 3.99
C LYS A 74 -3.52 8.11 4.17
N SER A 75 -3.41 9.20 3.42
CA SER A 75 -2.26 10.12 3.50
C SER A 75 -2.02 10.75 4.86
N ASP A 76 -3.06 10.86 5.69
CA ASP A 76 -3.01 11.34 7.07
C ASP A 76 -2.60 10.25 8.09
N GLY A 77 -2.40 9.01 7.65
CA GLY A 77 -2.08 7.87 8.51
C GLY A 77 -3.31 7.07 8.96
N THR A 78 -4.53 7.51 8.67
CA THR A 78 -5.74 6.78 9.05
C THR A 78 -5.80 5.43 8.34
N ILE A 79 -5.95 4.36 9.10
CA ILE A 79 -6.11 3.00 8.58
C ILE A 79 -7.60 2.75 8.27
N SER A 80 -7.91 2.29 7.07
CA SER A 80 -9.28 1.93 6.70
C SER A 80 -9.66 0.59 7.33
N GLU A 81 -10.60 0.62 8.27
CA GLU A 81 -11.10 -0.58 8.96
C GLU A 81 -11.78 -1.58 7.99
N ASP A 82 -12.45 -1.07 6.96
CA ASP A 82 -13.16 -1.88 5.95
C ASP A 82 -12.24 -2.71 5.04
N ASN A 83 -10.93 -2.43 5.03
CA ASN A 83 -9.98 -2.98 4.06
C ASN A 83 -8.77 -3.66 4.69
N VAL A 84 -8.86 -4.09 5.96
CA VAL A 84 -7.96 -5.13 6.48
C VAL A 84 -8.34 -6.44 5.80
N LEU A 85 -7.97 -6.56 4.53
CA LEU A 85 -8.04 -7.81 3.81
C LEU A 85 -7.03 -8.71 4.48
N LYS A 86 -7.52 -9.60 5.36
CA LYS A 86 -6.86 -10.86 5.73
C LYS A 86 -6.81 -11.78 4.52
N ARG A 87 -6.30 -11.28 3.40
CA ARG A 87 -5.83 -12.12 2.32
C ARG A 87 -4.57 -12.76 2.88
N ASN A 88 -4.64 -14.06 3.13
CA ASN A 88 -3.43 -14.87 3.23
C ASN A 88 -2.70 -14.67 1.91
N ILE A 89 -1.74 -13.76 1.87
CA ILE A 89 -0.86 -13.60 0.73
C ILE A 89 -0.01 -14.87 0.76
N LEU A 90 -0.44 -15.88 -0.01
CA LEU A 90 0.41 -17.02 -0.30
C LEU A 90 1.69 -16.44 -0.91
N SER A 91 2.78 -16.63 -0.18
CA SER A 91 4.13 -16.36 -0.61
C SER A 91 4.37 -17.01 -1.97
N PHE A 92 4.34 -16.23 -3.04
CA PHE A 92 4.95 -16.63 -4.31
C PHE A 92 6.45 -16.33 -4.18
N TYR A 93 7.17 -17.23 -3.52
CA TYR A 93 8.62 -17.38 -3.62
C TYR A 93 8.91 -18.79 -4.12
#